data_AF-A0A2V7TS22-F1
#
_entry.id   AF-A0A2V7TS22-F1
#
_cell.length_a   1.000
_cell.length_b   1.000
_cell.length_c   1.000
_cell.angle_alpha   90.00
_cell.angle_beta   90.00
_cell.angle_gamma   90.00
#
_symmetry.space_group_name_H-M   'P 1'
#
loop_
_entity.id
_entity.type
_entity.pdbx_description
1 polymer ?
#
loop_
_entity_poly.entity_id
_entity_poly.type
_entity_poly.pdbx_seq_one_letter_code
_entity_poly.pdbx_strand_id
1 'polypeptide(L)'
;MVFVFGFGSVVWAEEKTVATQKSKDVVIALKSEAGQWKRGKNDFVLEFTSAKDKQPMDAGKVTLSTSMTMSGMTPMIAGATLKPDKTPGRYLGT
;
A
#
# COMPACT_ATOMS: atom_id res chain seq x y z
N MET A 1 2.63 -11.23 -34.06
CA MET A 1 2.73 -10.05 -33.18
C MET A 1 1.59 -10.17 -32.16
N VAL A 2 1.88 -10.65 -30.96
CA VAL A 2 0.85 -10.91 -29.94
C VAL A 2 0.75 -9.67 -29.05
N PHE A 3 -0.40 -9.01 -29.07
CA PHE A 3 -0.73 -7.96 -28.09
C PHE A 3 -1.28 -8.64 -26.84
N VAL A 4 -0.50 -8.63 -25.76
CA VAL A 4 -0.97 -9.02 -24.43
C VAL A 4 -1.63 -7.80 -23.80
N PHE A 5 -2.94 -7.88 -23.58
CA PHE A 5 -3.69 -6.93 -22.77
C PHE A 5 -3.31 -7.12 -21.29
N GLY A 6 -2.45 -6.23 -20.78
CA GLY A 6 -2.05 -6.20 -19.38
C GLY A 6 -3.11 -5.54 -18.50
N PHE A 7 -3.66 -6.31 -17.57
CA PHE A 7 -4.54 -5.85 -16.50
C PHE A 7 -3.89 -4.69 -15.72
N GLY A 8 -4.71 -3.67 -15.41
CA GLY A 8 -4.31 -2.37 -14.85
C GLY A 8 -3.33 -2.47 -13.69
N SER A 9 -2.05 -2.28 -14.00
CA SER A 9 -1.07 -1.84 -13.02
C SER A 9 -1.34 -0.36 -12.77
N VAL A 10 -1.57 0.04 -11.52
CA VAL A 10 -1.43 1.45 -11.15
C VAL A 10 0.07 1.75 -11.26
N VAL A 11 0.47 2.26 -12.42
CA VAL A 11 1.81 2.79 -12.67
C VAL A 11 1.66 4.30 -12.69
N TRP A 12 1.84 4.93 -11.54
CA TRP A 12 1.91 6.38 -11.50
C TRP A 12 3.28 6.83 -11.99
N ALA A 13 3.30 7.99 -12.66
CA ALA A 13 4.55 8.59 -13.10
C ALA A 13 5.47 8.92 -11.90
N GLU A 14 4.89 9.20 -10.73
CA GLU A 14 5.61 9.45 -9.50
C GLU A 14 4.82 8.92 -8.30
N GLU A 15 5.44 8.05 -7.51
CA GLU A 15 4.90 7.57 -6.24
C GLU A 15 5.50 8.34 -5.08
N LYS A 16 4.63 9.00 -4.31
CA LYS A 16 5.04 9.79 -3.15
C LYS A 16 4.69 9.05 -1.87
N THR A 17 5.64 9.02 -0.95
CA THR A 17 5.44 8.38 0.36
C THR A 17 4.47 9.20 1.19
N VAL A 18 3.36 8.58 1.57
CA VAL A 18 2.33 9.12 2.47
C VAL A 18 2.74 8.88 3.92
N ALA A 19 3.19 7.67 4.22
CA ALA A 19 3.61 7.27 5.56
C ALA A 19 4.61 6.12 5.49
N THR A 20 5.47 6.04 6.52
CA THR A 20 6.40 4.92 6.70
C THR A 20 6.24 4.37 8.11
N GLN A 21 6.13 3.06 8.22
CA GLN A 21 6.13 2.34 9.48
C GLN A 21 7.29 1.36 9.50
N LYS A 22 8.05 1.33 10.61
CA LYS A 22 9.15 0.39 10.79
C LYS A 22 8.78 -0.59 11.89
N SER A 23 8.91 -1.87 11.61
CA SER A 23 8.71 -2.95 12.58
C SER A 23 9.87 -3.91 12.51
N LYS A 24 10.74 -3.92 13.53
CA LYS A 24 11.89 -4.81 13.70
C LYS A 24 12.74 -4.96 12.44
N ASP A 25 12.46 -5.96 11.60
CA ASP A 25 13.20 -6.30 10.39
C ASP A 25 12.56 -5.78 9.08
N VAL A 26 11.39 -5.12 9.13
CA VAL A 26 10.66 -4.63 7.97
C VAL A 26 10.38 -3.12 8.05
N VAL A 27 10.48 -2.45 6.91
CA VAL A 27 10.03 -1.09 6.65
C VAL A 27 8.86 -1.17 5.67
N ILE A 28 7.74 -0.59 6.06
CA ILE A 28 6.49 -0.57 5.32
C ILE A 28 6.25 0.87 4.87
N ALA A 29 6.27 1.12 3.57
CA ALA A 29 5.97 2.42 2.99
C ALA A 29 4.58 2.39 2.35
N LEU A 30 3.72 3.31 2.76
CA LEU A 30 2.47 3.62 2.09
C LEU A 30 2.72 4.76 1.10
N LYS A 31 2.44 4.54 -0.17
CA LYS A 31 2.64 5.51 -1.25
C LYS A 31 1.35 5.80 -1.99
N SER A 32 1.19 7.02 -2.48
CA SER A 32 0.12 7.43 -3.39
C SER A 32 0.66 8.40 -4.42
N GLU A 33 -0.04 8.60 -5.55
CA GLU A 33 0.34 9.61 -6.55
C GLU A 33 0.45 11.01 -5.96
N ALA A 34 -0.50 11.36 -5.10
CA ALA A 34 -0.57 12.68 -4.48
C ALA A 34 0.34 12.83 -3.24
N GLY A 35 0.91 11.74 -2.73
CA GLY A 35 1.65 11.74 -1.45
C GLY A 35 0.78 12.07 -0.24
N GLN A 36 -0.54 11.94 -0.40
CA GLN A 36 -1.53 12.25 0.62
C GLN A 36 -2.57 11.14 0.68
N TRP A 37 -3.13 10.94 1.88
CA TRP A 37 -4.29 10.10 2.08
C TRP A 37 -5.56 10.96 2.07
N LYS A 38 -6.49 10.66 1.17
CA LYS A 38 -7.76 11.37 1.03
C LYS A 38 -8.83 10.71 1.89
N ARG A 39 -9.88 11.47 2.24
CA ARG A 39 -11.08 10.87 2.82
C ARG A 39 -11.87 10.15 1.72
N GLY A 40 -12.23 8.89 1.96
CA GLY A 40 -12.93 8.05 0.98
C GLY A 40 -11.98 7.13 0.21
N LYS A 41 -12.27 6.88 -1.07
CA LYS A 41 -11.50 5.96 -1.90
C LYS A 41 -10.10 6.51 -2.18
N ASN A 42 -9.08 5.68 -1.97
CA ASN A 42 -7.70 5.99 -2.31
C ASN A 42 -7.15 4.83 -3.12
N ASP A 43 -6.60 5.10 -4.29
CA ASP A 43 -5.66 4.17 -4.88
C ASP A 43 -4.31 4.39 -4.15
N PHE A 44 -3.58 3.33 -3.84
CA PHE A 44 -2.31 3.39 -3.11
C PHE A 44 -1.43 2.16 -3.36
N VAL A 45 -0.18 2.26 -2.93
CA VAL A 45 0.83 1.20 -2.99
C VAL A 45 1.37 0.96 -1.59
N LEU A 46 1.44 -0.29 -1.18
CA LEU A 46 2.23 -0.71 -0.02
C LEU A 46 3.52 -1.37 -0.49
N GLU A 47 4.64 -0.95 0.06
CA GLU A 47 5.95 -1.51 -0.22
C GLU A 47 6.59 -1.99 1.08
N PHE A 48 7.01 -3.25 1.08
CA PHE A 48 7.66 -3.93 2.19
C PHE A 48 9.12 -4.15 1.83
N THR A 49 10.01 -3.61 2.64
CA THR A 49 11.46 -3.74 2.46
C THR A 49 12.13 -4.16 3.75
N SER A 50 13.22 -4.90 3.63
CA SER A 50 14.04 -5.30 4.77
C SER A 50 14.71 -4.08 5.38
N ALA A 51 14.59 -3.94 6.70
CA ALA A 51 15.25 -2.88 7.44
C ALA A 51 16.78 -3.00 7.44
N LYS A 52 17.34 -4.15 7.05
CA LYS A 52 18.77 -4.44 7.07
C LYS A 52 19.48 -3.97 5.80
N ASP A 53 18.90 -4.30 4.65
CA ASP A 53 19.53 -4.16 3.33
C ASP A 53 18.61 -3.46 2.30
N LYS A 54 17.42 -3.04 2.71
CA LYS A 54 16.39 -2.39 1.88
C LYS A 54 15.90 -3.25 0.71
N GLN A 55 16.16 -4.55 0.74
CA GLN A 55 15.66 -5.47 -0.29
C GLN A 55 14.15 -5.66 -0.16
N PRO A 56 13.41 -5.85 -1.26
CA PRO A 56 11.99 -6.14 -1.19
C PRO A 56 11.72 -7.43 -0.40
N MET A 57 10.69 -7.38 0.45
CA MET A 57 10.27 -8.52 1.27
C MET A 57 8.85 -8.92 0.94
N ASP A 58 8.64 -10.19 0.62
CA ASP A 58 7.28 -10.73 0.55
C ASP A 58 6.70 -10.84 1.97
N ALA A 59 5.58 -10.16 2.20
CA ALA A 59 4.87 -10.15 3.49
C ALA A 59 3.79 -11.24 3.56
N GLY A 60 3.61 -12.04 2.50
CA GLY A 60 2.57 -13.05 2.40
C GLY A 60 1.18 -12.42 2.35
N LYS A 61 0.34 -12.72 3.34
CA LYS A 61 -1.02 -12.15 3.42
C LYS A 61 -0.98 -10.76 4.03
N VAL A 62 -1.25 -9.74 3.22
CA VAL A 62 -1.31 -8.34 3.67
C VAL A 62 -2.75 -7.88 3.79
N THR A 63 -3.07 -7.23 4.91
CA THR A 63 -4.34 -6.54 5.15
C THR A 63 -4.06 -5.12 5.61
N LEU A 64 -4.74 -4.14 5.02
CA LEU A 64 -4.71 -2.75 5.48
C LEU A 64 -6.11 -2.35 5.95
N SER A 65 -6.16 -1.70 7.10
CA SER A 65 -7.37 -1.06 7.60
C SER A 65 -7.03 0.31 8.16
N THR A 66 -7.99 1.22 8.07
CA THR A 66 -7.92 2.57 8.64
C THR A 66 -8.98 2.68 9.71
N SER A 67 -8.64 3.33 10.82
CA SER A 67 -9.56 3.60 11.92
C SER A 67 -9.75 5.10 12.09
N MET A 68 -11.00 5.57 12.11
CA MET A 68 -11.34 6.92 12.50
C MET A 68 -11.96 6.90 13.90
N THR A 69 -11.31 7.55 14.86
CA THR A 69 -11.85 7.73 16.21
C THR A 69 -13.01 8.72 16.15
N MET A 70 -14.13 8.36 16.79
CA MET A 70 -15.31 9.22 16.93
C MET A 70 -15.60 9.35 18.43
N SER A 71 -15.69 10.57 18.96
CA SER A 71 -15.87 10.76 20.40
C SER A 71 -17.19 10.16 20.87
N GLY A 72 -17.16 9.30 21.89
CA GLY A 72 -18.36 8.68 22.46
C GLY A 72 -18.99 7.56 21.62
N MET A 73 -18.38 7.15 20.51
CA MET A 73 -18.84 6.05 19.66
C MET A 73 -17.70 5.07 19.35
N THR A 74 -18.05 3.85 18.93
CA THR A 74 -17.08 2.88 18.42
C THR A 74 -16.36 3.44 17.19
N PRO A 75 -15.03 3.29 17.06
CA PRO A 75 -14.29 3.74 15.88
C PRO A 75 -14.84 3.13 14.59
N MET A 76 -14.91 3.95 13.54
CA MET A 76 -15.25 3.46 12.21
C MET A 76 -13.99 2.83 11.61
N ILE A 77 -14.07 1.54 11.26
CA ILE A 77 -12.98 0.80 10.61
C ILE A 77 -13.31 0.61 9.14
N ALA A 78 -12.42 1.07 8.26
CA ALA A 78 -12.51 0.83 6.82
C ALA A 78 -11.33 -0.04 6.37
N GLY A 79 -11.64 -1.21 5.82
CA GLY A 79 -10.64 -2.08 5.18
C GLY A 79 -10.34 -1.62 3.75
N ALA A 80 -9.13 -1.90 3.29
CA ALA A 80 -8.75 -1.72 1.89
C ALA A 80 -8.60 -3.08 1.20
N THR A 81 -8.85 -3.12 -0.11
CA THR A 81 -8.53 -4.30 -0.91
C THR A 81 -7.08 -4.21 -1.35
N LEU A 82 -6.33 -5.30 -1.21
CA LEU A 82 -4.92 -5.38 -1.63
C LEU A 82 -4.70 -6.54 -2.60
N LYS A 83 -3.86 -6.31 -3.60
CA LYS A 83 -3.39 -7.33 -4.54
C LYS A 83 -1.88 -7.23 -4.70
N PRO A 84 -1.14 -8.36 -4.72
CA PRO A 84 0.27 -8.35 -5.06
C PRO A 84 0.51 -7.66 -6.41
N ASP A 85 1.55 -6.84 -6.48
CA ASP A 85 2.07 -6.28 -7.73
C ASP A 85 3.06 -7.25 -8.39
N LYS A 86 3.48 -6.95 -9.62
CA LYS A 86 4.55 -7.67 -10.32
C LYS A 86 5.92 -7.52 -9.65
N THR A 87 6.11 -6.45 -8.87
CA THR A 87 7.33 -6.22 -8.10
C THR A 87 7.21 -6.93 -6.74
N PRO A 88 8.16 -7.81 -6.35
CA PRO A 88 8.15 -8.46 -5.05
C PRO A 88 8.05 -7.46 -3.90
N GLY A 89 7.32 -7.83 -2.84
CA GLY A 89 7.12 -6.97 -1.67
C GLY A 89 6.26 -5.73 -1.92
N ARG A 90 5.61 -5.63 -3.08
CA ARG A 90 4.75 -4.50 -3.44
C ARG A 90 3.31 -4.95 -3.64
N TYR A 91 2.36 -4.18 -3.13
CA TYR A 91 0.94 -4.48 -3.18
C TYR A 91 0.16 -3.23 -3.61
N LEU A 92 -0.72 -3.38 -4.59
CA LEU A 92 -1.64 -2.34 -5.05
C LEU A 92 -2.92 -2.40 -4.23
N GLY A 93 -3.42 -1.25 -3.80
CA GLY A 93 -4.65 -1.17 -3.02
C GLY A 93 -5.61 -0.06 -3.42
N THR A 94 -6.88 -0.27 -3.03
CA THR A 94 -8.02 0.64 -3.25
C THR A 94 -8.98 0.66 -2.07
#